data_AF-A0A0F8XBK4-F1
#
_entry.id   AF-A0A0F8XBK4-F1
#
_cell.length_a   1.000
_cell.length_b   1.000
_cell.length_c   1.000
_cell.angle_alpha   90.00
_cell.angle_beta   90.00
_cell.angle_gamma   90.00
#
_symmetry.space_group_name_H-M   'P 1'
#
loop_
_entity.id
_entity.type
_entity.pdbx_description
1 polymer ?
#
loop_
_entity_poly.entity_id
_entity_poly.type
_entity_poly.pdbx_seq_one_letter_code
_entity_poly.pdbx_strand_id
1 'polypeptide(L)' 'MTELKKVLMKRDEMTEEEADEYIEEMQERIFEGESPDEVLRNIGLEPDYIFDLIG' A
#
# COMPACT_ATOMS: atom_id res chain seq x y z
N MET A 1 -10.06 6.72 -4.92
CA MET A 1 -9.33 6.90 -3.66
C MET A 1 -9.70 5.76 -2.72
N THR A 2 -8.77 4.83 -2.55
CA THR A 2 -8.88 3.61 -1.74
C THR A 2 -8.75 3.91 -0.25
N GLU A 3 -9.14 2.98 0.62
CA GLU A 3 -8.95 3.15 2.06
C GLU A 3 -7.46 3.07 2.44
N LEU A 4 -6.69 2.23 1.74
CA LEU A 4 -5.23 2.14 1.88
C LEU A 4 -4.55 3.50 1.67
N LYS A 5 -4.86 4.18 0.57
CA LYS A 5 -4.30 5.50 0.26
C LYS A 5 -4.60 6.53 1.34
N LYS A 6 -5.83 6.56 1.86
CA LYS A 6 -6.21 7.47 2.95
C LYS A 6 -5.43 7.19 4.24
N VAL A 7 -5.17 5.91 4.53
CA VAL A 7 -4.38 5.51 5.71
C VAL A 7 -2.95 5.97 5.56
N LEU A 8 -2.31 5.74 4.42
CA LEU A 8 -0.94 6.21 4.15
C LEU A 8 -0.82 7.73 4.31
N MET A 9 -1.73 8.48 3.68
CA MET A 9 -1.74 9.95 3.80
C MET A 9 -1.93 10.43 5.24
N LYS A 10 -2.78 9.77 6.03
CA LYS A 10 -3.09 10.20 7.39
C LYS A 10 -2.06 9.74 8.43
N ARG A 11 -1.55 8.52 8.30
CA ARG A 11 -0.64 7.88 9.26
C ARG A 11 0.79 8.28 9.02
N ASP A 12 1.20 8.31 7.75
CA ASP A 12 2.58 8.55 7.32
C ASP A 12 2.79 9.99 6.82
N GLU A 13 1.78 10.86 6.99
CA GLU A 13 1.78 12.28 6.58
C GLU A 13 2.12 12.51 5.09
N MET A 14 1.83 11.50 4.26
CA MET A 14 2.06 11.55 2.81
C MET A 14 1.05 12.45 2.10
N THR A 15 1.52 13.13 1.06
CA THR A 15 0.66 13.77 0.06
C THR A 15 -0.06 12.73 -0.79
N GLU A 16 -1.01 13.19 -1.61
CA GLU A 16 -1.75 12.32 -2.51
C GLU A 16 -0.82 11.61 -3.52
N GLU A 17 0.15 12.35 -4.07
CA GLU A 17 1.14 11.84 -5.03
C GLU A 17 2.09 10.85 -4.36
N GLU A 18 2.65 11.19 -3.19
CA GLU A 18 3.55 10.27 -2.45
C GLU A 18 2.85 8.95 -2.09
N ALA A 19 1.57 9.01 -1.72
CA ALA A 19 0.80 7.81 -1.41
C ALA A 19 0.51 6.96 -2.66
N ASP A 20 0.32 7.57 -3.83
CA ASP A 20 0.19 6.84 -5.10
C ASP A 20 1.52 6.18 -5.48
N GLU A 21 2.62 6.94 -5.47
CA GLU A 21 3.96 6.42 -5.77
C GLU A 21 4.32 5.24 -4.85
N TYR A 22 4.01 5.35 -3.56
CA TYR A 22 4.27 4.28 -2.60
C TYR A 22 3.42 3.04 -2.84
N ILE A 23 2.17 3.20 -3.27
CA ILE A 23 1.32 2.07 -3.66
C ILE A 23 1.85 1.42 -4.93
N GLU A 24 2.31 2.19 -5.91
CA GLU A 24 2.93 1.66 -7.14
C GLU A 24 4.19 0.85 -6.83
N GLU A 25 5.05 1.32 -5.93
CA GLU A 25 6.23 0.56 -5.47
C GLU A 25 5.84 -0.77 -4.80
N MET A 26 4.80 -0.75 -3.95
CA MET A 26 4.28 -1.97 -3.33
C MET A 26 3.70 -2.95 -4.36
N GLN A 27 3.01 -2.45 -5.38
CA GLN A 27 2.50 -3.26 -6.49
C GLN A 27 3.63 -3.85 -7.34
N GLU A 28 4.70 -3.10 -7.59
CA GLU A 28 5.88 -3.59 -8.29
C GLU A 28 6.51 -4.77 -7.54
N ARG A 29 6.68 -4.66 -6.23
CA ARG A 29 7.20 -5.75 -5.39
C ARG A 29 6.32 -7.00 -5.45
N ILE A 30 5.00 -6.84 -5.47
CA ILE A 30 4.06 -7.96 -5.65
C ILE A 30 4.26 -8.60 -7.03
N PHE A 31 4.42 -7.78 -8.06
CA PHE A 31 4.67 -8.24 -9.42
C PHE A 31 6.01 -9.01 -9.54
N GLU A 32 7.03 -8.62 -8.77
CA GLU A 32 8.31 -9.33 -8.66
C GLU A 32 8.22 -10.64 -7.85
N GLY A 33 7.07 -10.92 -7.21
CA GLY A 33 6.76 -12.18 -6.55
C GLY A 33 6.62 -12.11 -5.03
N GLU A 34 6.63 -10.92 -4.44
CA GLU A 34 6.35 -10.75 -3.02
C GLU A 34 4.84 -10.93 -2.72
N SER A 35 4.51 -11.51 -1.56
CA SER A 35 3.11 -11.68 -1.17
C SER A 35 2.49 -10.34 -0.75
N PRO A 36 1.28 -9.98 -1.22
CA PRO A 36 0.58 -8.76 -0.78
C PRO A 36 0.41 -8.66 0.74
N ASP A 37 0.23 -9.79 1.43
CA ASP A 37 0.14 -9.84 2.90
C ASP A 37 1.47 -9.41 3.55
N GLU A 38 2.60 -9.88 3.03
CA GLU A 38 3.93 -9.52 3.55
C GLU A 38 4.25 -8.05 3.29
N VAL A 39 3.93 -7.55 2.09
CA VAL A 39 4.13 -6.14 1.72
C VAL A 39 3.40 -5.19 2.69
N LEU A 40 2.15 -5.49 3.04
CA LEU A 40 1.38 -4.69 4.00
C LEU A 40 1.92 -4.83 5.43
N ARG A 41 2.25 -6.05 5.87
CA ARG A 41 2.81 -6.27 7.21
C ARG A 41 4.15 -5.57 7.41
N ASN A 42 4.99 -5.51 6.36
CA ASN A 42 6.29 -4.84 6.38
C ASN A 42 6.16 -3.34 6.70
N ILE A 43 5.02 -2.72 6.38
CA ILE A 43 4.72 -1.32 6.68
C ILE A 43 3.76 -1.16 7.87
N GLY A 44 3.54 -2.24 8.64
CA GLY A 44 2.69 -2.24 9.83
C GLY A 44 1.20 -2.09 9.54
N LEU A 45 0.74 -2.49 8.35
CA LEU A 45 -0.67 -2.53 7.99
C LEU A 45 -1.21 -3.95 8.05
N GLU A 46 -2.48 -4.06 8.38
CA GLU A 46 -3.20 -5.33 8.37
C GLU A 46 -3.47 -5.80 6.94
N PRO A 47 -3.62 -7.11 6.69
CA PRO A 47 -3.88 -7.67 5.36
C PRO A 47 -5.25 -7.29 4.75
N ASP A 48 -6.12 -6.60 5.50
CA ASP A 48 -7.44 -6.16 5.02
C ASP A 48 -7.33 -5.21 3.82
N TYR A 49 -6.19 -4.51 3.68
CA TYR A 49 -5.92 -3.62 2.55
C TYR A 49 -5.43 -4.33 1.28
N ILE A 50 -5.33 -5.67 1.26
CA ILE A 50 -4.84 -6.41 0.07
C ILE A 50 -5.64 -6.06 -1.17
N PHE A 51 -6.98 -6.00 -1.06
CA PHE A 51 -7.84 -5.68 -2.22
C PHE A 51 -7.67 -4.25 -2.70
N ASP A 52 -7.45 -3.29 -1.78
CA ASP A 52 -7.13 -1.90 -2.13
C ASP A 52 -5.73 -1.76 -2.74
N LEU A 53 -4.81 -2.69 -2.42
CA LEU A 53 -3.44 -2.70 -2.94
C LEU A 53 -3.35 -3.29 -4.35
N ILE A 54 -4.15 -4.31 -4.68
CA ILE A 54 -4.08 -5.00 -5.99
C ILE A 54 -5.18 -4.58 -6.98
N GLY A 55 -6.15 -3.78 -6.54
CA GLY A 55 -7.34 -3.38 -7.30
C GLY A 55 -7.19 -2.03 -7.98
#